data_AF-A0AAU3JFF2-F1
#
_entry.id   AF-A0AAU3JFF2-F1
#
_cell.length_a   1.000
_cell.length_b   1.000
_cell.length_c   1.000
_cell.angle_alpha   90.00
_cell.angle_beta   90.00
_cell.angle_gamma   90.00
#
_symmetry.space_group_name_H-M   'P 1'
#
loop_
_entity.id
_entity.type
_entity.pdbx_description
1 polymer ?
#
loop_
_entity_poly.entity_id
_entity_poly.type
_entity_poly.pdbx_seq_one_letter_code
_entity_poly.pdbx_strand_id
1 'polypeptide(L)'
;MTTETLPTATVPPPLPGPDWLPDPGTYSAAPDRCIVELSARLGPLTTLRRRLTALDASLTVAPDPDDCVLSLELAGRPLNGRTLTFVSSSLTPTDEATRLHVPGELALAGDPATAVLGFRVVERTAGRLLLLGTLRLPYRALRRTTGLTLPRTRPAAGIRLLVAAEFTCPA
;
A
#
# COMPACT_ATOMS: atom_id res chain seq x y z
N MET A 1 22.01 3.95 -59.24
CA MET A 1 21.19 3.37 -58.15
C MET A 1 21.88 3.72 -56.85
N THR A 2 21.29 4.62 -56.05
CA THR A 2 21.82 5.04 -54.75
C THR A 2 20.99 4.38 -53.66
N THR A 3 21.61 3.48 -52.90
CA THR A 3 21.02 2.82 -51.75
C THR A 3 21.13 3.76 -50.55
N GLU A 4 20.00 4.30 -50.10
CA GLU A 4 19.93 5.17 -48.93
C GLU A 4 19.70 4.31 -47.68
N THR A 5 20.68 4.27 -46.79
CA THR A 5 20.59 3.55 -45.51
C THR A 5 19.95 4.48 -44.48
N LEU A 6 18.70 4.20 -44.11
CA LEU A 6 18.03 4.89 -43.01
C LEU A 6 18.74 4.59 -41.68
N PRO A 7 18.99 5.59 -40.82
CA PRO A 7 19.58 5.37 -39.51
C PRO A 7 18.63 4.55 -38.65
N THR A 8 19.14 3.45 -38.09
CA THR A 8 18.48 2.64 -37.08
C THR A 8 18.09 3.54 -35.90
N ALA A 9 16.78 3.73 -35.70
CA ALA A 9 16.26 4.42 -34.52
C ALA A 9 16.80 3.70 -33.27
N THR A 10 17.62 4.40 -32.50
CA THR A 10 18.17 3.87 -31.25
C THR A 10 17.00 3.75 -30.27
N VAL A 11 16.59 2.51 -29.99
CA VAL A 11 15.64 2.23 -28.92
C VAL A 11 16.26 2.79 -27.63
N PRO A 12 15.57 3.69 -26.89
CA PRO A 12 16.11 4.18 -25.63
C PRO A 12 16.41 2.97 -24.71
N PRO A 13 17.52 3.02 -23.94
CA PRO A 13 17.84 1.93 -23.04
C PRO A 13 16.64 1.66 -22.13
N PRO A 14 16.34 0.39 -21.81
CA PRO A 14 15.31 0.07 -20.83
C PRO A 14 15.60 0.86 -19.56
N LEU A 15 14.60 1.60 -19.06
CA LEU A 15 14.74 2.35 -17.83
C LEU A 15 15.09 1.36 -16.71
N PRO A 16 16.17 1.60 -15.95
CA PRO A 16 16.56 0.72 -14.86
C PRO A 16 15.49 0.78 -13.76
N GLY A 17 14.99 -0.38 -13.35
CA GLY A 17 14.02 -0.51 -12.27
C GLY A 17 13.46 -1.93 -12.17
N PRO A 18 12.82 -2.29 -11.04
CA PRO A 18 12.19 -3.59 -10.88
C PRO A 18 11.04 -3.77 -11.90
N ASP A 19 11.07 -4.88 -12.64
CA ASP A 19 10.12 -5.21 -13.71
C ASP A 19 8.67 -5.41 -13.21
N TRP A 20 8.47 -5.45 -11.91
CA TRP A 20 7.19 -5.59 -11.22
C TRP A 20 6.64 -4.27 -10.62
N LEU A 21 7.36 -3.14 -10.73
CA LEU A 21 6.90 -1.78 -10.37
C LEU A 21 6.78 -0.88 -11.62
N PRO A 22 6.05 0.24 -11.55
CA PRO A 22 6.10 1.26 -12.62
C PRO A 22 7.49 1.90 -12.68
N ASP A 23 7.72 2.79 -13.65
CA ASP A 23 9.04 3.42 -13.81
C ASP A 23 9.45 4.21 -12.56
N PRO A 24 10.76 4.38 -12.27
CA PRO A 24 11.18 5.15 -11.11
C PRO A 24 10.57 6.55 -11.07
N GLY A 25 10.06 6.95 -9.91
CA GLY A 25 9.33 8.20 -9.73
C GLY A 25 8.47 8.23 -8.47
N THR A 26 7.81 9.35 -8.24
CA THR A 26 6.88 9.53 -7.12
C THR A 26 5.45 9.44 -7.63
N TYR A 27 4.67 8.57 -6.99
CA TYR A 27 3.28 8.30 -7.34
C TYR A 27 2.40 8.64 -6.15
N SER A 28 1.20 9.14 -6.42
CA SER A 28 0.18 9.37 -5.40
C SER A 28 -1.13 8.72 -5.81
N ALA A 29 -1.90 8.25 -4.84
CA ALA A 29 -3.28 7.84 -5.06
C ALA A 29 -4.22 8.97 -4.61
N ALA A 30 -5.03 9.48 -5.54
CA ALA A 30 -6.04 10.47 -5.20
C ALA A 30 -7.03 9.92 -4.14
N PRO A 31 -7.62 10.76 -3.27
CA PRO A 31 -8.50 10.28 -2.20
C PRO A 31 -9.71 9.47 -2.68
N ASP A 32 -10.25 9.77 -3.88
CA ASP A 32 -11.34 9.01 -4.51
C ASP A 32 -10.87 7.71 -5.18
N ARG A 33 -9.57 7.56 -5.37
CA ARG A 33 -8.88 6.41 -5.95
C ARG A 33 -8.15 5.54 -4.92
N CYS A 34 -8.28 5.87 -3.64
CA CYS A 34 -7.77 5.10 -2.52
C CYS A 34 -8.92 4.70 -1.58
N ILE A 35 -9.37 3.45 -1.70
CA ILE A 35 -10.42 2.89 -0.85
C ILE A 35 -9.78 2.06 0.24
N VAL A 36 -10.01 2.47 1.49
CA VAL A 36 -9.50 1.75 2.66
C VAL A 36 -10.64 1.31 3.57
N GLU A 37 -10.60 0.06 4.00
CA GLU A 37 -11.59 -0.52 4.88
C GLU A 37 -10.94 -1.19 6.09
N LEU A 38 -11.39 -0.78 7.27
CA LEU A 38 -11.08 -1.41 8.54
C LEU A 38 -12.18 -2.40 8.91
N SER A 39 -11.80 -3.63 9.20
CA SER A 39 -12.69 -4.66 9.73
C SER A 39 -12.16 -5.22 11.04
N ALA A 40 -13.04 -5.36 12.03
CA ALA A 40 -12.77 -6.10 13.26
C ALA A 40 -13.45 -7.47 13.19
N ARG A 41 -12.75 -8.51 13.65
CA ARG A 41 -13.22 -9.90 13.52
C ARG A 41 -13.12 -10.67 14.84
N LEU A 42 -14.08 -11.54 15.08
CA LEU A 42 -14.07 -12.55 16.13
C LEU A 42 -14.33 -13.92 15.49
N GLY A 43 -13.27 -14.70 15.29
CA GLY A 43 -13.34 -15.93 14.49
C GLY A 43 -13.79 -15.61 13.05
N PRO A 44 -14.78 -16.33 12.49
CA PRO A 44 -15.29 -16.05 11.14
C PRO A 44 -16.12 -14.76 11.08
N LEU A 45 -16.64 -14.29 12.22
CA LEU A 45 -17.61 -13.20 12.29
C LEU A 45 -16.92 -11.83 12.16
N THR A 46 -17.45 -11.00 11.26
CA THR A 46 -17.06 -9.59 11.16
C THR A 46 -17.94 -8.79 12.09
N THR A 47 -17.35 -8.19 13.14
CA THR A 47 -18.10 -7.48 14.19
C THR A 47 -18.15 -5.98 13.92
N LEU A 48 -17.18 -5.44 13.19
CA LEU A 48 -17.13 -4.06 12.69
C LEU A 48 -16.63 -4.06 11.26
N ARG A 49 -17.23 -3.23 10.40
CA ARG A 49 -16.74 -2.94 9.05
C ARG A 49 -16.98 -1.47 8.75
N ARG A 50 -15.91 -0.71 8.50
CA ARG A 50 -15.97 0.74 8.28
C ARG A 50 -14.92 1.18 7.28
N ARG A 51 -15.29 2.13 6.44
CA ARG A 51 -14.33 2.82 5.56
C ARG A 51 -13.51 3.82 6.38
N LEU A 52 -12.23 3.91 6.03
CA LEU A 52 -11.33 4.97 6.43
C LEU A 52 -11.16 5.91 5.23
N THR A 53 -10.79 7.16 5.52
CA THR A 53 -10.42 8.15 4.52
C THR A 53 -8.90 8.12 4.40
N ALA A 54 -8.39 8.01 3.17
CA ALA A 54 -6.97 8.25 2.90
C ALA A 54 -6.73 9.75 2.90
N LEU A 55 -5.90 10.22 3.83
CA LEU A 55 -5.42 11.60 3.89
C LEU A 55 -4.23 11.79 2.95
N ASP A 56 -3.32 10.82 2.96
CA ASP A 56 -2.22 10.68 2.01
C ASP A 56 -2.04 9.21 1.62
N ALA A 57 -1.60 8.99 0.39
CA ALA A 57 -1.22 7.68 -0.11
C ALA A 57 -0.17 7.90 -1.20
N SER A 58 1.09 7.64 -0.84
CA SER A 58 2.24 7.91 -1.70
C SER A 58 3.12 6.66 -1.86
N LEU A 59 3.66 6.51 -3.06
CA LEU A 59 4.59 5.45 -3.43
C LEU A 59 5.77 6.10 -4.16
N THR A 60 6.97 5.97 -3.61
CA THR A 60 8.20 6.34 -4.29
C THR A 60 8.85 5.07 -4.81
N VAL A 61 9.01 4.99 -6.13
CA VAL A 61 9.72 3.90 -6.80
C VAL A 61 11.12 4.39 -7.14
N ALA A 62 12.12 3.75 -6.55
CA ALA A 62 13.52 3.97 -6.85
C ALA A 62 14.03 2.92 -7.87
N PRO A 63 15.18 3.15 -8.52
CA PRO A 63 15.81 2.12 -9.36
C PRO A 63 16.15 0.84 -8.58
N ASP A 64 16.52 0.98 -7.30
CA ASP A 64 16.72 -0.12 -6.37
C ASP A 64 15.40 -0.43 -5.62
N PRO A 65 14.90 -1.68 -5.64
CA PRO A 65 13.70 -2.06 -4.89
C PRO A 65 13.83 -1.87 -3.38
N ASP A 66 15.03 -1.92 -2.81
CA ASP A 66 15.27 -1.72 -1.37
C ASP A 66 15.19 -0.24 -0.96
N ASP A 67 15.18 0.68 -1.92
CA ASP A 67 15.01 2.13 -1.70
C ASP A 67 13.56 2.60 -1.97
N CYS A 68 12.65 1.68 -2.34
CA CYS A 68 11.26 2.02 -2.61
C CYS A 68 10.48 2.26 -1.31
N VAL A 69 9.66 3.31 -1.28
CA VAL A 69 8.91 3.71 -0.07
C VAL A 69 7.42 3.75 -0.35
N LEU A 70 6.63 3.05 0.45
CA LEU A 70 5.18 3.13 0.46
C LEU A 70 4.70 3.78 1.77
N SER A 71 3.90 4.82 1.65
CA SER A 71 3.28 5.52 2.77
C SER A 71 1.76 5.61 2.61
N LEU A 72 1.04 5.35 3.70
CA LEU A 72 -0.40 5.54 3.80
C LEU A 72 -0.71 6.31 5.08
N GLU A 73 -1.50 7.37 4.97
CA GLU A 73 -2.04 8.12 6.09
C GLU A 73 -3.56 8.03 6.08
N LEU A 74 -4.14 7.51 7.15
CA LEU A 74 -5.54 7.11 7.20
C LEU A 74 -6.24 7.74 8.40
N ALA A 75 -7.46 8.22 8.19
CA ALA A 75 -8.31 8.75 9.25
C ALA A 75 -9.71 8.12 9.22
N GLY A 76 -10.41 8.20 10.35
CA GLY A 76 -11.81 7.83 10.41
C GLY A 76 -12.34 7.69 11.82
N ARG A 77 -13.67 7.66 11.94
CA ARG A 77 -14.36 7.46 13.23
C ARG A 77 -13.90 6.22 14.03
N PRO A 78 -13.61 5.06 13.40
CA PRO A 78 -13.13 3.89 14.14
C PRO A 78 -11.80 4.09 14.87
N LEU A 79 -11.03 5.11 14.47
CA LEU A 79 -9.75 5.48 15.03
C LEU A 79 -9.88 6.55 16.14
N ASN A 80 -11.12 6.91 16.53
CA ASN A 80 -11.42 7.94 17.54
C ASN A 80 -10.78 9.30 17.22
N GLY A 81 -10.75 9.69 15.94
CA GLY A 81 -10.15 10.95 15.48
C GLY A 81 -8.61 10.94 15.40
N ARG A 82 -7.96 9.83 15.73
CA ARG A 82 -6.51 9.64 15.55
C ARG A 82 -6.20 9.23 14.12
N THR A 83 -5.00 9.58 13.67
CA THR A 83 -4.44 9.13 12.39
C THR A 83 -3.75 7.78 12.54
N LEU A 84 -4.01 6.88 11.60
CA LEU A 84 -3.30 5.62 11.42
C LEU A 84 -2.36 5.76 10.24
N THR A 85 -1.06 5.55 10.45
CA THR A 85 -0.04 5.57 9.40
C THR A 85 0.48 4.17 9.13
N PHE A 86 0.84 3.90 7.88
CA PHE A 86 1.64 2.75 7.49
C PHE A 86 2.79 3.24 6.63
N VAL A 87 4.03 2.93 7.02
CA VAL A 87 5.23 3.26 6.24
C VAL A 87 6.06 2.02 6.03
N SER A 88 6.50 1.80 4.80
CA SER A 88 7.42 0.73 4.43
C SER A 88 8.50 1.29 3.53
N SER A 89 9.74 0.87 3.76
CA SER A 89 10.90 1.17 2.93
C SER A 89 11.42 -0.09 2.21
N SER A 90 10.60 -1.12 2.07
CA SER A 90 10.99 -2.34 1.37
C SER A 90 9.76 -2.97 0.73
N LEU A 91 9.79 -3.04 -0.60
CA LEU A 91 8.80 -3.76 -1.38
C LEU A 91 9.48 -4.99 -1.95
N THR A 92 9.02 -6.17 -1.53
CA THR A 92 9.57 -7.44 -2.02
C THR A 92 8.51 -8.18 -2.82
N PRO A 93 8.81 -8.61 -4.07
CA PRO A 93 7.91 -9.49 -4.79
C PRO A 93 7.90 -10.85 -4.11
N THR A 94 6.77 -11.53 -4.19
CA THR A 94 6.68 -12.94 -3.80
C THR A 94 7.02 -13.84 -4.99
N ASP A 95 7.13 -15.15 -4.77
CA ASP A 95 7.27 -16.15 -5.84
C ASP A 95 6.14 -16.06 -6.89
N GLU A 96 4.98 -15.52 -6.51
CA GLU A 96 3.96 -15.08 -7.45
C GLU A 96 4.28 -13.64 -7.93
N ALA A 97 4.67 -13.49 -9.20
CA ALA A 97 5.07 -12.21 -9.83
C ALA A 97 4.05 -11.05 -9.74
N THR A 98 2.83 -11.30 -9.26
CA THR A 98 1.78 -10.29 -9.08
C THR A 98 1.46 -10.01 -7.61
N ARG A 99 2.25 -10.52 -6.66
CA ARG A 99 2.05 -10.28 -5.24
C ARG A 99 3.30 -9.69 -4.62
N LEU A 100 3.08 -8.80 -3.66
CA LEU A 100 4.13 -8.12 -2.91
C LEU A 100 3.98 -8.40 -1.42
N HIS A 101 5.09 -8.68 -0.77
CA HIS A 101 5.25 -8.63 0.69
C HIS A 101 5.88 -7.29 1.05
N VAL A 102 5.12 -6.48 1.79
CA VAL A 102 5.53 -5.13 2.16
C VAL A 102 5.61 -5.05 3.68
N PRO A 103 6.75 -5.42 4.30
CA PRO A 103 6.98 -5.20 5.72
C PRO A 103 7.08 -3.72 6.01
N GLY A 104 6.50 -3.27 7.12
CA GLY A 104 6.53 -1.87 7.49
C GLY A 104 6.07 -1.64 8.93
N GLU A 105 5.95 -0.37 9.27
CA GLU A 105 5.48 0.08 10.56
C GLU A 105 4.09 0.67 10.44
N LEU A 106 3.17 0.12 11.24
CA LEU A 106 1.82 0.65 11.40
C LEU A 106 1.77 1.43 12.72
N ALA A 107 1.48 2.73 12.69
CA ALA A 107 1.37 3.53 13.90
C ALA A 107 -0.02 4.15 14.05
N LEU A 108 -0.55 4.21 15.27
CA LEU A 108 -1.75 5.00 15.59
C LEU A 108 -1.34 6.18 16.47
N ALA A 109 -1.56 7.40 16.00
CA ALA A 109 -1.03 8.64 16.60
C ALA A 109 0.41 8.50 17.12
N GLY A 110 1.31 7.98 16.28
CA GLY A 110 2.75 7.90 16.55
C GLY A 110 3.21 6.64 17.29
N ASP A 111 2.31 5.81 17.84
CA ASP A 111 2.70 4.58 18.53
C ASP A 111 2.90 3.43 17.52
N PRO A 112 4.14 2.96 17.25
CA PRO A 112 4.42 2.07 16.13
C PRO A 112 4.25 0.59 16.50
N ALA A 113 3.77 -0.20 15.54
CA ALA A 113 3.70 -1.66 15.59
C ALA A 113 4.14 -2.24 14.24
N THR A 114 5.04 -3.23 14.27
CA THR A 114 5.44 -3.94 13.04
C THR A 114 4.24 -4.62 12.38
N ALA A 115 4.14 -4.47 11.07
CA ALA A 115 3.05 -4.97 10.25
C ALA A 115 3.58 -5.44 8.89
N VAL A 116 2.88 -6.37 8.25
CA VAL A 116 3.18 -6.80 6.88
C VAL A 116 1.93 -6.66 6.04
N LEU A 117 1.99 -5.80 5.03
CA LEU A 117 0.92 -5.62 4.07
C LEU A 117 1.18 -6.50 2.86
N GLY A 118 0.26 -7.42 2.61
CA GLY A 118 0.29 -8.24 1.40
C GLY A 118 -0.49 -7.53 0.30
N PHE A 119 0.16 -7.20 -0.81
CA PHE A 119 -0.50 -6.63 -1.97
C PHE A 119 -0.59 -7.62 -3.12
N ARG A 120 -1.63 -7.46 -3.93
CA ARG A 120 -1.72 -7.99 -5.28
C ARG A 120 -1.68 -6.83 -6.26
N VAL A 121 -0.76 -6.88 -7.21
CA VAL A 121 -0.72 -6.01 -8.38
C VAL A 121 -1.83 -6.45 -9.32
N VAL A 122 -2.81 -5.57 -9.54
CA VAL A 122 -3.94 -5.81 -10.43
C VAL A 122 -3.60 -5.33 -11.83
N GLU A 123 -2.97 -4.17 -11.93
CA GLU A 123 -2.57 -3.55 -13.18
C GLU A 123 -1.28 -2.75 -12.98
N ARG A 124 -0.39 -2.78 -13.96
CA ARG A 124 0.87 -2.02 -13.98
C ARG A 124 1.10 -1.48 -15.38
N THR A 125 1.46 -0.20 -15.46
CA THR A 125 1.99 0.45 -16.67
C THR A 125 3.20 1.30 -16.27
N ALA A 126 3.87 1.93 -17.24
CA ALA A 126 5.00 2.83 -16.97
C ALA A 126 4.70 3.92 -15.93
N GLY A 127 3.48 4.50 -15.95
CA GLY A 127 3.09 5.63 -15.09
C GLY A 127 1.96 5.34 -14.09
N ARG A 128 1.56 4.07 -13.93
CA ARG A 128 0.39 3.69 -13.13
C ARG A 128 0.56 2.32 -12.46
N LEU A 129 0.11 2.22 -11.21
CA LEU A 129 0.06 0.97 -10.46
C LEU A 129 -1.27 0.84 -9.70
N LEU A 130 -2.05 -0.21 -10.01
CA LEU A 130 -3.28 -0.54 -9.31
C LEU A 130 -3.04 -1.73 -8.37
N LEU A 131 -3.25 -1.51 -7.07
CA LEU A 131 -2.99 -2.50 -6.03
C LEU A 131 -4.24 -2.86 -5.23
N LEU A 132 -4.31 -4.11 -4.81
CA LEU A 132 -5.23 -4.60 -3.78
C LEU A 132 -4.43 -5.20 -2.62
N GLY A 133 -4.42 -4.51 -1.49
CA GLY A 133 -3.71 -4.83 -0.28
C GLY A 133 -4.59 -5.40 0.83
N THR A 134 -4.01 -6.29 1.64
CA THR A 134 -4.59 -6.69 2.91
C THR A 134 -3.54 -6.76 4.01
N LEU A 135 -3.90 -6.22 5.18
CA LEU A 135 -3.16 -6.38 6.43
C LEU A 135 -4.03 -7.14 7.42
N ARG A 136 -3.43 -8.03 8.22
CA ARG A 136 -4.11 -8.68 9.35
C ARG A 136 -3.24 -8.59 10.59
N LEU A 137 -3.84 -8.18 11.71
CA LEU A 137 -3.15 -8.03 12.99
C LEU A 137 -3.97 -8.59 14.14
N PRO A 138 -3.34 -9.21 15.15
CA PRO A 138 -4.02 -9.57 16.38
C PRO A 138 -4.44 -8.30 17.13
N TYR A 139 -5.75 -8.17 17.41
CA TYR A 139 -6.30 -6.94 18.00
C TYR A 139 -5.70 -6.63 19.36
N ARG A 140 -5.42 -7.65 20.18
CA ARG A 140 -4.82 -7.45 21.51
C ARG A 140 -3.42 -6.85 21.44
N ALA A 141 -2.59 -7.27 20.48
CA ALA A 141 -1.27 -6.70 20.31
C ALA A 141 -1.38 -5.25 19.85
N LEU A 142 -2.16 -5.01 18.78
CA LEU A 142 -2.39 -3.67 18.25
C LEU A 142 -2.94 -2.72 19.33
N ARG A 143 -3.93 -3.14 20.11
CA ARG A 143 -4.49 -2.35 21.22
C ARG A 143 -3.44 -2.01 22.29
N ARG A 144 -2.56 -2.95 22.64
CA ARG A 144 -1.53 -2.72 23.67
C ARG A 144 -0.46 -1.76 23.17
N THR A 145 -0.05 -1.93 21.93
CA THR A 145 1.02 -1.12 21.34
C THR A 145 0.54 0.28 20.98
N THR A 146 -0.67 0.41 20.43
CA THR A 146 -1.13 1.66 19.80
C THR A 146 -2.32 2.32 20.52
N GLY A 147 -2.86 1.67 21.54
CA GLY A 147 -4.02 2.16 22.29
C GLY A 147 -5.34 2.11 21.51
N LEU A 148 -5.40 1.43 20.36
CA LEU A 148 -6.64 1.29 19.59
C LEU A 148 -7.74 0.64 20.44
N THR A 149 -8.87 1.33 20.58
CA THR A 149 -10.03 0.82 21.33
C THR A 149 -11.26 0.76 20.45
N LEU A 150 -11.86 -0.42 20.39
CA LEU A 150 -13.18 -0.64 19.80
C LEU A 150 -14.28 -0.53 20.86
N PRO A 151 -15.52 -0.16 20.47
CA PRO A 151 -16.66 -0.19 21.36
C PRO A 151 -16.86 -1.57 22.00
N ARG A 152 -17.31 -1.62 23.26
CA ARG A 152 -17.52 -2.90 24.00
C ARG A 152 -18.50 -3.86 23.30
N THR A 153 -19.41 -3.35 22.48
CA THR A 153 -20.37 -4.12 21.67
C THR A 153 -19.76 -4.73 20.41
N ARG A 154 -18.48 -4.46 20.13
CA ARG A 154 -17.76 -4.89 18.93
C ARG A 154 -16.55 -5.73 19.34
N PRO A 155 -16.77 -6.97 19.81
CA PRO A 155 -15.66 -7.82 20.24
C PRO A 155 -14.75 -8.15 19.04
N ALA A 156 -13.45 -8.21 19.29
CA ALA A 156 -12.47 -8.49 18.25
C ALA A 156 -11.31 -9.31 18.81
N ALA A 157 -10.91 -10.32 18.06
CA ALA A 157 -9.64 -11.03 18.21
C ALA A 157 -8.61 -10.55 17.18
N GLY A 158 -9.06 -10.07 16.03
CA GLY A 158 -8.21 -9.57 14.95
C GLY A 158 -8.77 -8.33 14.27
N ILE A 159 -7.86 -7.54 13.71
CA ILE A 159 -8.13 -6.42 12.82
C ILE A 159 -7.65 -6.80 11.43
N ARG A 160 -8.40 -6.38 10.42
CA ARG A 160 -8.01 -6.44 9.02
C ARG A 160 -8.11 -5.05 8.41
N LEU A 161 -7.09 -4.67 7.67
CA LEU A 161 -7.15 -3.56 6.73
C LEU A 161 -7.26 -4.14 5.32
N LEU A 162 -8.15 -3.57 4.50
CA LEU A 162 -8.17 -3.78 3.06
C LEU A 162 -7.87 -2.43 2.42
N VAL A 163 -6.93 -2.41 1.49
CA VAL A 163 -6.52 -1.21 0.74
C VAL A 163 -6.70 -1.51 -0.73
N ALA A 164 -7.41 -0.67 -1.47
CA ALA A 164 -7.42 -0.67 -2.92
C ALA A 164 -7.00 0.72 -3.37
N ALA A 165 -5.89 0.82 -4.09
CA ALA A 165 -5.29 2.10 -4.43
C ALA A 165 -4.78 2.08 -5.86
N GLU A 166 -5.08 3.15 -6.60
CA GLU A 166 -4.53 3.46 -7.91
C GLU A 166 -3.50 4.58 -7.74
N PHE A 167 -2.22 4.22 -7.86
CA PHE A 167 -1.10 5.15 -7.81
C PHE A 167 -0.78 5.62 -9.22
N THR A 168 -0.72 6.94 -9.42
CA THR A 168 -0.35 7.56 -10.69
C THR A 168 0.75 8.59 -10.46
N CYS A 169 1.68 8.68 -11.42
CA CYS A 169 2.67 9.75 -11.42
C CYS A 169 1.95 11.08 -11.72
N PRO A 170 2.15 12.14 -10.93
CA PRO A 170 1.66 13.46 -11.30
C PRO A 170 2.38 13.87 -12.60
N ALA A 171 1.59 14.14 -13.64
CA ALA A 171 2.09 14.58 -14.93
C ALA A 171 2.80 15.94 -14.85
#